data_AF-A0A944U5H7-F1
#
_entry.id   AF-A0A944U5H7-F1
#
_cell.length_a   1.000
_cell.length_b   1.000
_cell.length_c   1.000
_cell.angle_alpha   90.00
_cell.angle_beta   90.00
_cell.angle_gamma   90.00
#
_symmetry.space_group_name_H-M   'P 1'
#
loop_
_entity.id
_entity.type
_entity.pdbx_description
1 polymer ?
#
loop_
_entity_poly.entity_id
_entity_poly.type
_entity_poly.pdbx_seq_one_letter_code
_entity_poly.pdbx_strand_id
1 'polypeptide(L)'
;MDSRLTFSGLLALLVLLAGCQTVKTTKNQSAAQESYVTLHYKNIPETDIEAYLEVEKFWKPIHEKRIAEGRMRSWFLYKVKTSDDQPLPYNYVTANVYPSLAVGKGDKVTSQDFIDVYGKSYMETQGKAMFQQTGRVNHIVREDIIKPVSVGLYTPGKMRRVNFIKVKEGAKSDFLHTRTNFIEPIFSQMVHDPESNRSGWFLSAFVESDTENAGYDFMTHDIFTDRASLESPGTGKDYTAMAFPTMSKQDRQAEWQRMGQMKTSTRRELWEVLECSLTNQNRNGIWTFQDNIFQPHAVDQTTNLKVYSGDHFVVIHMKNGEVTHTHAGSVHVEAGKTTETIYANSERKDAIIGKAFTFSMDFRLTHFIQSGRLPDNNREWVETWQRATKQSPNTMGLEGTWIRDTDNPNRKMIKFIQDKTWVWIVVDMANGRITNALGGQYQCNGRRYSEIPTFHFNTPRQVGSKFEAELVKADETLELEITRNNGGKVSKRIESWRPMSWDVR
;
A
#
# COMPACT_ATOMS: atom_id res chain seq x y z
N MET A 1 78.85 1.99 6.20
CA MET A 1 79.18 3.25 5.51
C MET A 1 78.82 3.06 4.05
N ASP A 2 77.80 3.80 3.60
CA ASP A 2 77.62 4.42 2.28
C ASP A 2 78.32 3.76 1.06
N SER A 3 77.70 3.51 -0.11
CA SER A 3 76.70 4.33 -0.81
C SER A 3 76.32 3.71 -2.18
N ARG A 4 75.10 4.03 -2.64
CA ARG A 4 74.63 4.28 -4.04
C ARG A 4 74.67 3.13 -5.08
N LEU A 5 73.51 2.62 -5.52
CA LEU A 5 72.66 3.06 -6.66
C LEU A 5 73.27 2.82 -8.06
N THR A 6 72.72 1.85 -8.82
CA THR A 6 71.98 2.08 -10.10
C THR A 6 71.55 0.78 -10.80
N PHE A 7 70.23 0.67 -11.00
CA PHE A 7 69.44 0.15 -12.13
C PHE A 7 69.99 -0.88 -13.13
N SER A 8 69.23 -1.99 -13.25
CA SER A 8 68.68 -2.64 -14.47
C SER A 8 68.37 -4.10 -14.08
N GLY A 9 67.15 -4.64 -14.01
CA GLY A 9 65.95 -4.43 -14.80
C GLY A 9 65.57 -5.79 -15.39
N LEU A 10 64.53 -6.48 -14.89
CA LEU A 10 63.66 -7.37 -15.69
C LEU A 10 62.46 -7.90 -14.89
N LEU A 11 61.27 -7.65 -15.47
CA LEU A 11 60.06 -8.50 -15.51
C LEU A 11 59.48 -9.03 -14.18
N ALA A 12 58.52 -8.29 -13.63
CA ALA A 12 57.44 -8.85 -12.82
C ALA A 12 56.14 -8.81 -13.62
N LEU A 13 55.69 -10.00 -14.03
CA LEU A 13 54.41 -10.26 -14.68
C LEU A 13 53.29 -9.99 -13.66
N LEU A 14 52.63 -8.83 -13.76
CA LEU A 14 51.47 -8.48 -12.95
C LEU A 14 50.22 -9.14 -13.56
N VAL A 15 49.86 -10.31 -13.04
CA VAL A 15 48.56 -10.93 -13.28
C VAL A 15 47.51 -10.08 -12.58
N LEU A 16 46.83 -9.22 -13.35
CA LEU A 16 45.59 -8.57 -12.95
C LEU A 16 44.52 -9.67 -12.81
N LEU A 17 44.39 -10.23 -11.61
CA LEU A 17 43.18 -10.91 -11.18
C LEU A 17 42.06 -9.86 -11.13
N ALA A 18 41.37 -9.69 -12.26
CA ALA A 18 40.08 -9.04 -12.30
C ALA A 18 39.13 -9.85 -11.41
N GLY A 19 39.04 -9.46 -10.14
CA GLY A 19 38.03 -9.96 -9.24
C GLY A 19 36.67 -9.60 -9.83
N CYS A 20 36.01 -10.57 -10.46
CA CYS A 20 34.56 -10.55 -10.63
C CYS A 20 33.96 -10.44 -9.23
N GLN A 21 33.76 -9.21 -8.76
CA GLN A 21 32.78 -8.95 -7.74
C GLN A 21 31.45 -9.28 -8.38
N THR A 22 30.97 -10.51 -8.17
CA THR A 22 29.56 -10.83 -8.30
C THR A 22 28.83 -9.85 -7.41
N VAL A 23 28.33 -8.78 -8.01
CA VAL A 23 27.27 -7.97 -7.43
C VAL A 23 26.17 -8.97 -7.15
N LYS A 24 26.03 -9.33 -5.87
CA LYS A 24 24.84 -10.02 -5.40
C LYS A 24 23.72 -9.02 -5.59
N THR A 25 23.07 -9.05 -6.75
CA THR A 25 21.82 -8.37 -6.98
C THR A 25 20.88 -8.94 -5.92
N THR A 26 20.68 -8.20 -4.85
CA THR A 26 19.69 -8.53 -3.82
C THR A 26 18.38 -8.66 -4.58
N LYS A 27 17.85 -9.89 -4.62
CA LYS A 27 16.51 -10.15 -5.13
C LYS A 27 15.57 -9.20 -4.38
N ASN A 28 15.11 -8.13 -5.02
CA ASN A 28 13.90 -7.45 -4.60
C ASN A 28 12.74 -8.35 -4.99
N GLN A 29 12.66 -9.47 -4.26
CA GLN A 29 11.46 -10.24 -4.16
C GLN A 29 10.45 -9.27 -3.55
N SER A 30 9.40 -8.91 -4.30
CA SER A 30 8.13 -8.50 -3.71
C SER A 30 7.55 -9.71 -2.96
N ALA A 31 8.29 -10.22 -1.99
CA ALA A 31 7.77 -11.04 -0.92
C ALA A 31 6.92 -10.06 -0.12
N ALA A 32 5.64 -10.40 0.10
CA ALA A 32 4.82 -9.76 1.11
C ALA A 32 5.70 -9.50 2.33
N GLN A 33 6.02 -8.23 2.61
CA GLN A 33 7.07 -7.90 3.54
C GLN A 33 6.68 -8.53 4.88
N GLU A 34 7.49 -9.49 5.37
CA GLU A 34 7.09 -10.27 6.53
C GLU A 34 6.68 -9.32 7.66
N SER A 35 5.55 -9.66 8.27
CA SER A 35 4.94 -8.84 9.31
C SER A 35 4.38 -9.76 10.38
N TYR A 36 4.47 -9.31 11.62
CA TYR A 36 3.84 -9.92 12.78
C TYR A 36 2.99 -8.86 13.45
N VAL A 37 1.81 -9.24 13.93
CA VAL A 37 0.89 -8.32 14.59
C VAL A 37 0.65 -8.79 16.00
N THR A 38 0.98 -7.95 16.98
CA THR A 38 0.58 -8.14 18.37
C THR A 38 -0.76 -7.45 18.58
N LEU A 39 -1.78 -8.24 18.91
CA LEU A 39 -3.12 -7.79 19.25
C LEU A 39 -3.24 -7.74 20.77
N HIS A 40 -3.45 -6.55 21.33
CA HIS A 40 -3.85 -6.43 22.73
C HIS A 40 -5.35 -6.22 22.80
N TYR A 41 -6.06 -7.20 23.36
CA TYR A 41 -7.48 -7.12 23.65
C TYR A 41 -7.67 -6.42 24.99
N LYS A 42 -8.53 -5.40 25.03
CA LYS A 42 -8.68 -4.52 26.18
C LYS A 42 -10.12 -4.42 26.64
N ASN A 43 -10.31 -4.42 27.96
CA ASN A 43 -11.62 -4.21 28.58
C ASN A 43 -11.64 -2.84 29.25
N ILE A 44 -12.31 -1.89 28.61
CA ILE A 44 -12.38 -0.50 29.07
C ILE A 44 -13.78 -0.23 29.61
N PRO A 45 -13.96 0.00 30.92
CA PRO A 45 -15.25 0.37 31.49
C PRO A 45 -15.84 1.62 30.81
N GLU A 46 -17.16 1.71 30.72
CA GLU A 46 -17.83 2.84 30.05
C GLU A 46 -17.42 4.19 30.66
N THR A 47 -17.26 4.25 31.98
CA THR A 47 -16.79 5.43 32.73
C THR A 47 -15.37 5.86 32.40
N ASP A 48 -14.55 4.99 31.81
CA ASP A 48 -13.14 5.22 31.51
C ASP A 48 -12.84 5.40 30.02
N ILE A 49 -13.85 5.31 29.15
CA ILE A 49 -13.65 5.41 27.69
C ILE A 49 -12.97 6.73 27.29
N GLU A 50 -13.42 7.87 27.84
CA GLU A 50 -12.84 9.18 27.49
C GLU A 50 -11.36 9.26 27.90
N ALA A 51 -11.06 8.89 29.14
CA ALA A 51 -9.69 8.84 29.65
C ALA A 51 -8.80 7.87 28.87
N TYR A 52 -9.35 6.72 28.46
CA TYR A 52 -8.65 5.76 27.62
C TYR A 52 -8.30 6.34 26.24
N LEU A 53 -9.25 7.00 25.57
CA LEU A 53 -9.00 7.62 24.27
C LEU A 53 -8.03 8.81 24.37
N GLU A 54 -8.02 9.54 25.48
CA GLU A 54 -7.01 10.56 25.77
C GLU A 54 -5.61 9.95 25.90
N VAL A 55 -5.48 8.84 26.63
CA VAL A 55 -4.24 8.08 26.74
C VAL A 55 -3.77 7.61 25.37
N GLU A 56 -4.63 7.03 24.53
CA GLU A 56 -4.24 6.57 23.19
C GLU A 56 -3.75 7.74 22.29
N LYS A 57 -4.31 8.95 22.44
CA LYS A 57 -3.79 10.16 21.76
C LYS A 57 -2.38 10.53 22.22
N PHE A 58 -2.06 10.31 23.50
CA PHE A 58 -0.71 10.49 24.04
C PHE A 58 0.28 9.39 23.61
N TRP A 59 -0.18 8.16 23.38
CA TRP A 59 0.71 7.09 22.90
C TRP A 59 0.93 7.12 21.38
N LYS A 60 -0.01 7.66 20.62
CA LYS A 60 0.06 7.70 19.15
C LYS A 60 1.35 8.31 18.59
N PRO A 61 1.82 9.51 19.01
CA PRO A 61 3.09 10.07 18.53
C PRO A 61 4.32 9.21 18.84
N ILE A 62 4.27 8.42 19.93
CA ILE A 62 5.33 7.46 20.26
C ILE A 62 5.32 6.28 19.29
N HIS A 63 4.14 5.79 18.89
CA HIS A 63 4.01 4.79 17.84
C HIS A 63 4.54 5.32 16.50
N GLU A 64 4.25 6.58 16.17
CA GLU A 64 4.74 7.24 14.94
C GLU A 64 6.26 7.36 14.90
N LYS A 65 6.89 7.70 16.03
CA LYS A 65 8.37 7.67 16.15
C LYS A 65 8.92 6.27 15.90
N ARG A 66 8.35 5.24 16.53
CA ARG A 66 8.76 3.83 16.32
C ARG A 66 8.59 3.40 14.86
N ILE A 67 7.57 3.90 14.19
CA ILE A 67 7.34 3.68 12.76
C ILE A 67 8.42 4.36 11.92
N ALA A 68 8.74 5.62 12.20
CA ALA A 68 9.77 6.37 11.50
C ALA A 68 11.17 5.73 11.66
N GLU A 69 11.44 5.11 12.80
CA GLU A 69 12.70 4.40 13.09
C GLU A 69 12.73 2.95 12.58
N GLY A 70 11.66 2.47 11.95
CA GLY A 70 11.56 1.10 11.45
C GLY A 70 11.41 0.03 12.54
N ARG A 71 11.23 0.42 13.80
CA ARG A 71 10.93 -0.49 14.93
C ARG A 71 9.51 -1.02 14.87
N MET A 72 8.60 -0.31 14.20
CA MET A 72 7.23 -0.71 13.93
C MET A 72 6.87 -0.42 12.46
N ARG A 73 5.92 -1.15 11.88
CA ARG A 73 5.37 -0.88 10.54
C ARG A 73 4.07 -0.08 10.58
N SER A 74 3.25 -0.28 11.61
CA SER A 74 2.00 0.45 11.80
C SER A 74 1.40 0.15 13.15
N TRP A 75 0.47 1.01 13.54
CA TRP A 75 -0.35 0.87 14.73
C TRP A 75 -1.82 1.11 14.37
N PHE A 76 -2.73 0.37 15.00
CA PHE A 76 -4.17 0.56 14.87
C PHE A 76 -4.85 0.49 16.23
N LEU A 77 -5.87 1.33 16.42
CA LEU A 77 -6.83 1.25 17.49
C LEU A 77 -8.21 0.89 16.93
N TYR A 78 -8.75 -0.23 17.41
CA TYR A 78 -10.08 -0.71 17.07
C TYR A 78 -11.03 -0.62 18.25
N LYS A 79 -12.27 -0.20 18.01
CA LYS A 79 -13.42 -0.48 18.86
C LYS A 79 -14.06 -1.77 18.43
N VAL A 80 -14.28 -2.70 19.35
CA VAL A 80 -14.99 -3.95 19.08
C VAL A 80 -16.46 -3.75 19.40
N LYS A 81 -17.34 -4.03 18.44
CA LYS A 81 -18.77 -4.02 18.69
C LYS A 81 -19.13 -5.27 19.49
N THR A 82 -19.48 -5.06 20.75
CA THR A 82 -20.12 -6.06 21.60
C THR A 82 -21.62 -6.08 21.30
N SER A 83 -22.24 -7.24 21.40
CA SER A 83 -23.71 -7.39 21.36
C SER A 83 -24.14 -8.23 22.56
N ASP A 84 -25.33 -7.96 23.10
CA ASP A 84 -25.85 -8.67 24.27
C ASP A 84 -25.92 -10.19 24.04
N ASP A 85 -26.16 -10.63 22.79
CA ASP A 85 -26.20 -12.04 22.40
C ASP A 85 -24.82 -12.73 22.34
N GLN A 86 -23.73 -11.94 22.31
CA GLN A 86 -22.34 -12.43 22.28
C GLN A 86 -21.45 -11.50 23.11
N PRO A 87 -21.56 -11.55 24.45
CA PRO A 87 -20.73 -10.73 25.32
C PRO A 87 -19.26 -11.12 25.14
N LEU A 88 -18.44 -10.15 24.79
CA LEU A 88 -16.99 -10.30 24.72
C LEU A 88 -16.38 -9.70 25.99
N PRO A 89 -15.32 -10.30 26.55
CA PRO A 89 -14.64 -9.77 27.74
C PRO A 89 -13.75 -8.56 27.43
N TYR A 90 -13.85 -7.99 26.22
CA TYR A 90 -13.10 -6.84 25.73
C TYR A 90 -13.96 -6.03 24.76
N ASN A 91 -13.67 -4.74 24.67
CA ASN A 91 -14.36 -3.79 23.80
C ASN A 91 -13.42 -2.91 22.97
N TYR A 92 -12.10 -3.03 23.17
CA TYR A 92 -11.08 -2.42 22.32
C TYR A 92 -9.99 -3.43 21.96
N VAL A 93 -9.35 -3.21 20.80
CA VAL A 93 -8.16 -3.95 20.38
C VAL A 93 -7.14 -2.96 19.83
N THR A 94 -5.89 -3.03 20.29
CA THR A 94 -4.78 -2.38 19.59
C THR A 94 -4.00 -3.40 18.79
N ALA A 95 -3.64 -3.09 17.54
CA ALA A 95 -2.78 -3.92 16.70
C ALA A 95 -1.45 -3.22 16.44
N ASN A 96 -0.38 -3.76 17.01
CA ASN A 96 0.99 -3.32 16.80
C ASN A 96 1.64 -4.20 15.72
N VAL A 97 2.08 -3.60 14.62
CA VAL A 97 2.60 -4.35 13.46
C VAL A 97 4.11 -4.22 13.38
N TYR A 98 4.83 -5.33 13.34
CA TYR A 98 6.28 -5.40 13.41
C TYR A 98 6.88 -6.06 12.18
N PRO A 99 8.11 -5.69 11.78
CA PRO A 99 8.79 -6.29 10.64
C PRO A 99 9.27 -7.73 10.86
N SER A 100 9.36 -8.17 12.11
CA SER A 100 9.67 -9.56 12.45
C SER A 100 9.17 -9.87 13.86
N LEU A 101 9.02 -11.16 14.17
CA LEU A 101 8.67 -11.61 15.52
C LEU A 101 9.71 -11.18 16.56
N ALA A 102 10.99 -11.26 16.20
CA ALA A 102 12.10 -10.86 17.09
C ALA A 102 12.02 -9.37 17.45
N VAL A 103 11.73 -8.51 16.47
CA VAL A 103 11.51 -7.08 16.73
C VAL A 103 10.26 -6.88 17.60
N GLY A 104 9.14 -7.52 17.29
CA GLY A 104 7.92 -7.38 18.08
C GLY A 104 8.07 -7.80 19.55
N LYS A 105 8.82 -8.87 19.83
CA LYS A 105 9.12 -9.33 21.20
C LYS A 105 10.19 -8.50 21.91
N GLY A 106 11.12 -7.91 21.17
CA GLY A 106 12.25 -7.18 21.71
C GLY A 106 12.04 -5.67 21.84
N ASP A 107 11.13 -5.09 21.06
CA ASP A 107 10.93 -3.64 21.04
C ASP A 107 10.29 -3.16 22.33
N LYS A 108 10.92 -2.15 22.93
CA LYS A 108 10.49 -1.52 24.17
C LYS A 108 10.45 -0.02 23.96
N VAL A 109 9.38 0.60 24.41
CA VAL A 109 9.32 2.06 24.49
C VAL A 109 10.24 2.52 25.61
N THR A 110 11.14 3.45 25.31
CA THR A 110 12.12 3.97 26.25
C THR A 110 11.72 5.36 26.75
N SER A 111 12.29 5.81 27.88
CA SER A 111 12.10 7.19 28.33
C SER A 111 12.61 8.22 27.32
N GLN A 112 13.64 7.87 26.54
CA GLN A 112 14.17 8.74 25.49
C GLN A 112 13.13 8.94 24.37
N ASP A 113 12.35 7.92 24.03
CA ASP A 113 11.29 8.04 23.01
C ASP A 113 10.29 9.14 23.37
N PHE A 114 9.90 9.20 24.64
CA PHE A 114 9.01 10.23 25.14
C PHE A 114 9.66 11.62 25.19
N ILE A 115 10.93 11.70 25.58
CA ILE A 115 11.67 12.97 25.62
C ILE A 115 11.82 13.52 24.20
N ASP A 116 12.10 12.68 23.21
CA ASP A 116 12.24 13.11 21.81
C ASP A 116 10.93 13.64 21.23
N VAL A 117 9.79 13.07 21.62
CA VAL A 117 8.46 13.44 21.10
C VAL A 117 7.87 14.64 21.83
N TYR A 118 7.91 14.65 23.16
CA TYR A 118 7.21 15.65 23.99
C TYR A 118 8.14 16.66 24.67
N GLY A 119 9.44 16.38 24.68
CA GLY A 119 10.41 17.18 25.42
C GLY A 119 10.49 16.82 26.90
N LYS A 120 11.68 17.01 27.48
CA LYS A 120 11.97 16.67 28.88
C LYS A 120 11.05 17.39 29.88
N SER A 121 10.79 18.69 29.68
CA SER A 121 9.97 19.50 30.60
C SER A 121 8.52 18.98 30.69
N TYR A 122 7.93 18.60 29.55
CA TYR A 122 6.60 17.98 29.52
C TYR A 122 6.60 16.64 30.27
N MET A 123 7.60 15.80 30.01
CA MET A 123 7.68 14.47 30.62
C MET A 123 7.90 14.50 32.14
N GLU A 124 8.58 15.51 32.67
CA GLU A 124 8.79 15.69 34.10
C GLU A 124 7.54 16.14 34.86
N THR A 125 6.57 16.73 34.14
CA THR A 125 5.31 17.25 34.70
C THR A 125 4.10 16.47 34.17
N GLN A 126 3.54 16.84 33.02
CA GLN A 126 2.32 16.22 32.48
C GLN A 126 2.52 14.74 32.10
N GLY A 127 3.69 14.35 31.61
CA GLY A 127 3.96 12.96 31.23
C GLY A 127 3.79 11.96 32.38
N LYS A 128 4.11 12.35 33.62
CA LYS A 128 3.88 11.50 34.81
C LYS A 128 2.40 11.23 35.04
N ALA A 129 1.55 12.23 34.90
CA ALA A 129 0.10 12.08 35.02
C ALA A 129 -0.44 11.17 33.91
N MET A 130 0.06 11.30 32.68
CA MET A 130 -0.33 10.42 31.57
C MET A 130 0.10 8.97 31.80
N PHE A 131 1.27 8.70 32.38
CA PHE A 131 1.67 7.33 32.74
C PHE A 131 0.79 6.72 33.84
N GLN A 132 0.44 7.50 34.87
CA GLN A 132 -0.48 7.06 35.91
C GLN A 132 -1.86 6.77 35.32
N GLN A 133 -2.37 7.66 34.48
CA GLN A 133 -3.64 7.46 33.77
C GLN A 133 -3.58 6.22 32.87
N THR A 134 -2.47 6.01 32.14
CA THR A 134 -2.26 4.81 31.31
C THR A 134 -2.36 3.54 32.16
N GLY A 135 -1.64 3.47 33.28
CA GLY A 135 -1.69 2.31 34.17
C GLY A 135 -3.08 2.08 34.78
N ARG A 136 -3.86 3.15 34.96
CA ARG A 136 -5.23 3.09 35.47
C ARG A 136 -6.23 2.56 34.45
N VAL A 137 -6.14 2.95 33.17
CA VAL A 137 -7.20 2.70 32.18
C VAL A 137 -6.84 1.66 31.11
N ASN A 138 -5.55 1.38 30.87
CA ASN A 138 -5.11 0.49 29.79
C ASN A 138 -5.16 -1.00 30.20
N HIS A 139 -6.36 -1.53 30.42
CA HIS A 139 -6.57 -2.90 30.89
C HIS A 139 -6.50 -3.92 29.74
N ILE A 140 -5.31 -4.48 29.51
CA ILE A 140 -5.12 -5.60 28.58
C ILE A 140 -5.58 -6.89 29.27
N VAL A 141 -6.51 -7.61 28.66
CA VAL A 141 -7.07 -8.87 29.18
C VAL A 141 -6.58 -10.10 28.41
N ARG A 142 -5.94 -9.88 27.25
CA ARG A 142 -5.36 -10.93 26.40
C ARG A 142 -4.43 -10.32 25.37
N GLU A 143 -3.37 -11.05 25.05
CA GLU A 143 -2.45 -10.80 23.95
C GLU A 143 -2.44 -11.98 22.98
N ASP A 144 -2.59 -11.69 21.68
CA ASP A 144 -2.36 -12.65 20.62
C ASP A 144 -1.31 -12.10 19.65
N ILE A 145 -0.40 -12.96 19.19
CA ILE A 145 0.47 -12.68 18.05
C ILE A 145 -0.03 -13.45 16.84
N ILE A 146 -0.20 -12.74 15.73
CA ILE A 146 -0.61 -13.31 14.45
C ILE A 146 0.41 -12.95 13.35
N LYS A 147 0.44 -13.74 12.29
CA LYS A 147 1.21 -13.48 11.07
C LYS A 147 0.25 -13.32 9.88
N PRO A 148 0.12 -12.12 9.28
CA PRO A 148 -0.58 -11.97 8.01
C PRO A 148 0.03 -12.89 6.95
N VAL A 149 -0.83 -13.67 6.32
CA VAL A 149 -0.48 -14.57 5.21
C VAL A 149 -0.62 -13.84 3.87
N SER A 150 -1.56 -12.88 3.79
CA SER A 150 -1.79 -12.04 2.60
C SER A 150 -1.72 -10.55 2.93
N VAL A 151 -1.48 -9.72 1.91
CA VAL A 151 -1.04 -8.30 2.00
C VAL A 151 -2.12 -7.26 2.39
N GLY A 152 -3.26 -7.65 2.95
CA GLY A 152 -4.41 -6.74 3.15
C GLY A 152 -4.51 -6.00 4.48
N LEU A 153 -3.50 -6.07 5.37
CA LEU A 153 -3.55 -5.42 6.69
C LEU A 153 -3.75 -3.90 6.60
N TYR A 154 -3.13 -3.30 5.60
CA TYR A 154 -3.10 -1.85 5.34
C TYR A 154 -4.27 -1.37 4.48
N THR A 155 -5.16 -2.28 4.06
CA THR A 155 -6.25 -1.91 3.17
C THR A 155 -7.20 -0.91 3.85
N PRO A 156 -7.53 0.21 3.20
CA PRO A 156 -8.43 1.22 3.72
C PRO A 156 -9.82 0.66 3.97
N GLY A 157 -10.32 0.96 5.15
CA GLY A 157 -11.69 0.68 5.53
C GLY A 157 -11.90 0.89 7.01
N LYS A 158 -13.00 1.53 7.36
CA LYS A 158 -13.34 1.82 8.74
C LYS A 158 -13.86 0.59 9.47
N MET A 159 -14.55 -0.31 8.76
CA MET A 159 -15.18 -1.48 9.37
C MET A 159 -14.46 -2.76 8.97
N ARG A 160 -14.24 -3.65 9.93
CA ARG A 160 -13.67 -4.98 9.72
C ARG A 160 -14.56 -6.03 10.34
N ARG A 161 -15.01 -7.01 9.55
CA ARG A 161 -15.61 -8.24 10.07
C ARG A 161 -14.50 -9.28 10.20
N VAL A 162 -14.13 -9.58 11.44
CA VAL A 162 -13.06 -10.52 11.77
C VAL A 162 -13.68 -11.88 12.05
N ASN A 163 -13.29 -12.89 11.26
CA ASN A 163 -13.77 -14.26 11.44
C ASN A 163 -12.63 -15.12 11.95
N PHE A 164 -12.82 -15.76 13.10
CA PHE A 164 -11.85 -16.64 13.72
C PHE A 164 -12.17 -18.08 13.35
N ILE A 165 -11.13 -18.83 12.99
CA ILE A 165 -11.24 -20.10 12.31
C ILE A 165 -10.37 -21.11 13.04
N LYS A 166 -11.00 -22.21 13.48
CA LYS A 166 -10.30 -23.42 13.90
C LYS A 166 -10.28 -24.40 12.74
N VAL A 167 -9.13 -24.97 12.46
CA VAL A 167 -8.95 -25.98 11.41
C VAL A 167 -8.91 -27.35 12.06
N LYS A 168 -9.51 -28.34 11.41
CA LYS A 168 -9.47 -29.73 11.87
C LYS A 168 -8.03 -30.24 11.90
N GLU A 169 -7.76 -31.17 12.81
CA GLU A 169 -6.44 -31.78 12.94
C GLU A 169 -5.97 -32.36 11.60
N GLY A 170 -4.70 -32.17 11.27
CA GLY A 170 -4.12 -32.58 9.97
C GLY A 170 -4.52 -31.73 8.75
N ALA A 171 -5.54 -30.86 8.81
CA ALA A 171 -6.03 -30.13 7.65
C ALA A 171 -5.40 -28.73 7.44
N LYS A 172 -4.45 -28.31 8.28
CA LYS A 172 -3.88 -26.93 8.24
C LYS A 172 -3.22 -26.57 6.91
N SER A 173 -2.41 -27.47 6.36
CA SER A 173 -1.68 -27.24 5.10
C SER A 173 -2.65 -27.11 3.91
N ASP A 174 -3.58 -28.05 3.80
CA ASP A 174 -4.62 -28.05 2.76
C ASP A 174 -5.53 -26.84 2.88
N PHE A 175 -5.90 -26.44 4.11
CA PHE A 175 -6.68 -25.24 4.34
C PHE A 175 -5.95 -23.98 3.85
N LEU A 176 -4.67 -23.85 4.17
CA LEU A 176 -3.85 -22.73 3.72
C LEU A 176 -3.72 -22.72 2.19
N HIS A 177 -3.45 -23.88 1.59
CA HIS A 177 -3.38 -24.04 0.13
C HIS A 177 -4.68 -23.60 -0.56
N THR A 178 -5.85 -24.03 -0.06
CA THR A 178 -7.14 -23.60 -0.60
C THR A 178 -7.37 -22.10 -0.41
N ARG A 179 -6.93 -21.53 0.72
CA ARG A 179 -7.08 -20.10 0.97
C ARG A 179 -6.28 -19.26 -0.03
N THR A 180 -5.05 -19.66 -0.32
CA THR A 180 -4.18 -18.94 -1.26
C THR A 180 -4.56 -19.20 -2.72
N ASN A 181 -4.87 -20.44 -3.10
CA ASN A 181 -5.02 -20.78 -4.52
C ASN A 181 -6.45 -20.74 -5.03
N PHE A 182 -7.45 -20.84 -4.16
CA PHE A 182 -8.86 -20.78 -4.54
C PHE A 182 -9.54 -19.51 -4.02
N ILE A 183 -9.38 -19.21 -2.72
CA ILE A 183 -10.13 -18.11 -2.10
C ILE A 183 -9.56 -16.73 -2.45
N GLU A 184 -8.25 -16.53 -2.34
CA GLU A 184 -7.62 -15.24 -2.61
C GLU A 184 -7.90 -14.69 -4.01
N PRO A 185 -7.87 -15.49 -5.10
CA PRO A 185 -8.29 -15.03 -6.43
C PRO A 185 -9.73 -14.52 -6.48
N ILE A 186 -10.66 -15.16 -5.76
CA ILE A 186 -12.07 -14.76 -5.70
C ILE A 186 -12.23 -13.43 -4.96
N PHE A 187 -11.59 -13.30 -3.80
CA PHE A 187 -11.64 -12.06 -3.02
C PHE A 187 -10.89 -10.93 -3.73
N SER A 188 -9.84 -11.24 -4.48
CA SER A 188 -9.20 -10.28 -5.37
C SER A 188 -10.21 -9.75 -6.39
N GLN A 189 -10.93 -10.59 -7.13
CA GLN A 189 -11.98 -10.12 -8.05
C GLN A 189 -13.02 -9.23 -7.34
N MET A 190 -13.44 -9.63 -6.14
CA MET A 190 -14.43 -8.90 -5.35
C MET A 190 -13.95 -7.53 -4.87
N VAL A 191 -12.73 -7.43 -4.33
CA VAL A 191 -12.17 -6.17 -3.81
C VAL A 191 -11.90 -5.18 -4.96
N HIS A 192 -11.59 -5.70 -6.14
CA HIS A 192 -11.33 -4.90 -7.33
C HIS A 192 -12.60 -4.45 -8.09
N ASP A 193 -13.77 -4.97 -7.73
CA ASP A 193 -15.02 -4.51 -8.32
C ASP A 193 -15.45 -3.19 -7.65
N PRO A 194 -15.54 -2.06 -8.38
CA PRO A 194 -15.93 -0.78 -7.80
C PRO A 194 -17.33 -0.82 -7.16
N GLU A 195 -18.22 -1.67 -7.66
CA GLU A 195 -19.57 -1.86 -7.14
C GLU A 195 -19.61 -2.77 -5.90
N SER A 196 -18.53 -3.52 -5.63
CA SER A 196 -18.45 -4.38 -4.46
C SER A 196 -18.50 -3.56 -3.18
N ASN A 197 -19.26 -4.05 -2.21
CA ASN A 197 -19.33 -3.44 -0.90
C ASN A 197 -18.06 -3.67 -0.06
N ARG A 198 -17.19 -4.58 -0.47
CA ARG A 198 -15.95 -4.92 0.22
C ARG A 198 -14.79 -4.12 -0.35
N SER A 199 -14.04 -3.42 0.52
CA SER A 199 -12.83 -2.69 0.14
C SER A 199 -11.55 -3.50 0.36
N GLY A 200 -11.59 -4.60 1.10
CA GLY A 200 -10.40 -5.42 1.34
C GLY A 200 -10.67 -6.79 1.93
N TRP A 201 -9.65 -7.65 1.88
CA TRP A 201 -9.64 -8.94 2.55
C TRP A 201 -8.21 -9.39 2.85
N PHE A 202 -7.99 -9.98 4.02
CA PHE A 202 -6.75 -10.75 4.28
C PHE A 202 -6.94 -11.89 5.26
N LEU A 203 -6.00 -12.83 5.21
CA LEU A 203 -5.86 -13.97 6.12
C LEU A 203 -4.64 -13.75 7.02
N SER A 204 -4.75 -14.10 8.29
CA SER A 204 -3.61 -14.23 9.20
C SER A 204 -3.63 -15.58 9.89
N ALA A 205 -2.45 -16.14 10.13
CA ALA A 205 -2.24 -17.33 10.93
C ALA A 205 -1.98 -16.93 12.39
N PHE A 206 -2.52 -17.69 13.33
CA PHE A 206 -2.17 -17.59 14.74
C PHE A 206 -0.72 -18.04 14.97
N VAL A 207 0.01 -17.32 15.83
CA VAL A 207 1.40 -17.67 16.21
C VAL A 207 1.43 -18.10 17.67
N GLU A 208 1.05 -17.20 18.58
CA GLU A 208 1.06 -17.46 20.03
C GLU A 208 0.08 -16.54 20.77
N SER A 209 -0.22 -16.87 22.03
CA SER A 209 -1.04 -16.07 22.94
C SER A 209 -0.45 -16.17 24.35
N ASP A 210 -0.74 -15.17 25.18
CA ASP A 210 -0.51 -15.21 26.62
C ASP A 210 -1.49 -16.14 27.38
N THR A 211 -2.53 -16.61 26.69
CA THR A 211 -3.49 -17.60 27.20
C THR A 211 -3.15 -19.02 26.76
N GLU A 212 -3.49 -20.03 27.58
CA GLU A 212 -3.21 -21.45 27.27
C GLU A 212 -3.84 -21.93 25.96
N ASN A 213 -4.95 -21.33 25.51
CA ASN A 213 -5.57 -21.66 24.23
C ASN A 213 -6.40 -20.49 23.68
N ALA A 214 -5.91 -19.90 22.58
CA ALA A 214 -6.59 -18.82 21.87
C ALA A 214 -7.93 -19.21 21.21
N GLY A 215 -8.14 -20.52 20.97
CA GLY A 215 -9.36 -21.10 20.40
C GLY A 215 -9.49 -20.99 18.88
N TYR A 216 -8.43 -20.63 18.15
CA TYR A 216 -8.43 -20.55 16.68
C TYR A 216 -7.02 -20.80 16.13
N ASP A 217 -6.93 -21.11 14.83
CA ASP A 217 -5.67 -21.28 14.10
C ASP A 217 -5.45 -20.17 13.06
N PHE A 218 -6.54 -19.60 12.53
CA PHE A 218 -6.51 -18.53 11.55
C PHE A 218 -7.57 -17.48 11.83
N MET A 219 -7.36 -16.30 11.29
CA MET A 219 -8.36 -15.23 11.24
C MET A 219 -8.42 -14.61 9.85
N THR A 220 -9.61 -14.28 9.40
CA THR A 220 -9.80 -13.49 8.18
C THR A 220 -10.45 -12.17 8.51
N HIS A 221 -9.95 -11.10 7.90
CA HIS A 221 -10.52 -9.77 8.01
C HIS A 221 -11.22 -9.43 6.69
N ASP A 222 -12.54 -9.26 6.76
CA ASP A 222 -13.33 -8.68 5.69
C ASP A 222 -13.39 -7.17 5.93
N ILE A 223 -12.91 -6.35 4.98
CA ILE A 223 -12.77 -4.90 5.18
C ILE A 223 -13.80 -4.16 4.33
N PHE A 224 -14.43 -3.16 4.94
CA PHE A 224 -15.46 -2.31 4.35
C PHE A 224 -15.13 -0.84 4.61
N THR A 225 -15.52 0.04 3.68
CA THR A 225 -15.22 1.48 3.79
C THR A 225 -15.85 2.08 5.04
N ASP A 226 -17.06 1.65 5.36
CA ASP A 226 -17.93 2.19 6.39
C ASP A 226 -19.00 1.16 6.81
N ARG A 227 -19.97 1.59 7.61
CA ARG A 227 -21.05 0.72 8.08
C ARG A 227 -22.11 0.41 7.01
N ALA A 228 -22.41 1.37 6.13
CA ALA A 228 -23.39 1.18 5.07
C ALA A 228 -22.93 0.10 4.07
N SER A 229 -21.64 0.11 3.71
CA SER A 229 -21.01 -0.92 2.89
C SER A 229 -20.98 -2.29 3.58
N LEU A 230 -20.69 -2.36 4.89
CA LEU A 230 -20.79 -3.61 5.66
C LEU A 230 -22.22 -4.21 5.61
N GLU A 231 -23.24 -3.38 5.70
CA GLU A 231 -24.66 -3.78 5.77
C GLU A 231 -25.28 -4.00 4.37
N SER A 232 -24.61 -3.55 3.30
CA SER A 232 -25.06 -3.73 1.92
C SER A 232 -25.08 -5.21 1.51
N PRO A 233 -26.10 -5.67 0.73
CA PRO A 233 -26.20 -7.05 0.26
C PRO A 233 -25.13 -7.43 -0.79
N GLY A 234 -24.31 -6.47 -1.26
CA GLY A 234 -23.32 -6.69 -2.31
C GLY A 234 -23.92 -6.73 -3.71
N THR A 235 -23.09 -7.04 -4.71
CA THR A 235 -23.46 -6.94 -6.14
C THR A 235 -24.19 -8.16 -6.70
N GLY A 236 -24.15 -9.29 -5.99
CA GLY A 236 -24.69 -10.57 -6.49
C GLY A 236 -23.88 -11.22 -7.63
N LYS A 237 -22.74 -10.65 -8.03
CA LYS A 237 -21.87 -11.22 -9.08
C LYS A 237 -21.23 -12.55 -8.64
N ASP A 238 -21.08 -13.48 -9.57
CA ASP A 238 -20.35 -14.74 -9.34
C ASP A 238 -18.84 -14.53 -9.48
N TYR A 239 -18.22 -13.96 -8.43
CA TYR A 239 -16.77 -13.76 -8.39
C TYR A 239 -15.99 -15.07 -8.49
N THR A 240 -16.59 -16.22 -8.17
CA THR A 240 -15.94 -17.53 -8.31
C THR A 240 -15.79 -17.89 -9.79
N ALA A 241 -16.85 -17.69 -10.59
CA ALA A 241 -16.77 -17.85 -12.04
C ALA A 241 -15.83 -16.83 -12.69
N MET A 242 -15.79 -15.59 -12.19
CA MET A 242 -14.87 -14.57 -12.70
C MET A 242 -13.40 -14.93 -12.45
N ALA A 243 -13.08 -15.45 -11.26
CA ALA A 243 -11.73 -15.88 -10.91
C ALA A 243 -11.33 -17.20 -11.63
N PHE A 244 -12.29 -18.09 -11.88
CA PHE A 244 -12.06 -19.40 -12.49
C PHE A 244 -13.03 -19.66 -13.65
N PRO A 245 -12.86 -18.96 -14.79
CA PRO A 245 -13.79 -19.03 -15.92
C PRO A 245 -13.76 -20.38 -16.64
N THR A 246 -12.67 -21.15 -16.50
CA THR A 246 -12.50 -22.47 -17.12
C THR A 246 -12.94 -23.63 -16.22
N MET A 247 -13.11 -23.40 -14.91
CA MET A 247 -13.62 -24.43 -14.00
C MET A 247 -15.12 -24.63 -14.23
N SER A 248 -15.62 -25.86 -14.12
CA SER A 248 -17.05 -26.09 -14.16
C SER A 248 -17.73 -25.55 -12.89
N LYS A 249 -19.04 -25.28 -12.95
CA LYS A 249 -19.81 -24.88 -11.76
C LYS A 249 -19.74 -25.95 -10.65
N GLN A 250 -19.72 -27.23 -11.03
CA GLN A 250 -19.65 -28.36 -10.10
C GLN A 250 -18.30 -28.41 -9.38
N ASP A 251 -17.19 -28.22 -10.10
CA ASP A 251 -15.85 -28.23 -9.50
C ASP A 251 -15.67 -27.05 -8.53
N ARG A 252 -16.14 -25.86 -8.93
CA ARG A 252 -16.15 -24.68 -8.03
C ARG A 252 -16.94 -24.96 -6.76
N GLN A 253 -18.10 -25.61 -6.87
CA GLN A 253 -18.91 -25.98 -5.72
C GLN A 253 -18.21 -27.02 -4.83
N ALA A 254 -17.52 -27.99 -5.42
CA ALA A 254 -16.77 -29.01 -4.70
C ALA A 254 -15.62 -28.40 -3.87
N GLU A 255 -14.87 -27.44 -4.42
CA GLU A 255 -13.82 -26.72 -3.68
C GLU A 255 -14.37 -25.92 -2.49
N TRP A 256 -15.51 -25.25 -2.66
CA TRP A 256 -16.19 -24.58 -1.54
C TRP A 256 -16.60 -25.56 -0.43
N GLN A 257 -17.14 -26.73 -0.80
CA GLN A 257 -17.53 -27.77 0.16
C GLN A 257 -16.31 -28.35 0.89
N ARG A 258 -15.25 -28.69 0.14
CA ARG A 258 -13.98 -29.18 0.70
C ARG A 258 -13.41 -28.20 1.71
N MET A 259 -13.39 -26.91 1.38
CA MET A 259 -12.96 -25.85 2.30
C MET A 259 -13.83 -25.77 3.55
N GLY A 260 -15.15 -25.82 3.40
CA GLY A 260 -16.09 -25.84 4.52
C GLY A 260 -15.86 -27.01 5.47
N GLN A 261 -15.54 -28.20 4.94
CA GLN A 261 -15.29 -29.40 5.73
C GLN A 261 -13.98 -29.36 6.53
N MET A 262 -13.00 -28.54 6.14
CA MET A 262 -11.71 -28.45 6.84
C MET A 262 -11.74 -27.61 8.11
N LYS A 263 -12.79 -26.79 8.32
CA LYS A 263 -12.79 -25.78 9.37
C LYS A 263 -14.09 -25.66 10.16
N THR A 264 -13.99 -25.04 11.32
CA THR A 264 -15.10 -24.50 12.09
C THR A 264 -14.88 -22.99 12.29
N SER A 265 -15.92 -22.18 12.06
CA SER A 265 -15.88 -20.77 12.45
C SER A 265 -16.16 -20.69 13.95
N THR A 266 -15.20 -20.21 14.75
CA THR A 266 -15.30 -20.26 16.21
C THR A 266 -15.91 -18.99 16.80
N ARG A 267 -15.60 -17.84 16.21
CA ARG A 267 -16.21 -16.56 16.57
C ARG A 267 -16.16 -15.59 15.39
N ARG A 268 -17.04 -14.59 15.41
CA ARG A 268 -17.06 -13.49 14.46
C ARG A 268 -17.22 -12.20 15.23
N GLU A 269 -16.39 -11.22 14.92
CA GLU A 269 -16.37 -9.93 15.59
C GLU A 269 -16.49 -8.82 14.54
N LEU A 270 -17.01 -7.67 14.96
CA LEU A 270 -17.04 -6.45 14.16
C LEU A 270 -16.14 -5.40 14.83
N TRP A 271 -15.10 -4.98 14.12
CA TRP A 271 -14.14 -3.99 14.59
C TRP A 271 -14.28 -2.71 13.78
N GLU A 272 -14.32 -1.57 14.46
CA GLU A 272 -14.28 -0.24 13.87
C GLU A 272 -12.89 0.37 14.11
N VAL A 273 -12.20 0.78 13.05
CA VAL A 273 -10.96 1.55 13.18
C VAL A 273 -11.30 2.94 13.72
N LEU A 274 -10.78 3.27 14.91
CA LEU A 274 -10.88 4.61 15.46
C LEU A 274 -9.67 5.46 15.06
N GLU A 275 -8.47 4.89 15.19
CA GLU A 275 -7.21 5.57 14.91
C GLU A 275 -6.20 4.61 14.29
N CYS A 276 -5.24 5.16 13.55
CA CYS A 276 -4.11 4.42 13.03
C CYS A 276 -2.90 5.32 12.78
N SER A 277 -1.72 4.72 12.79
CA SER A 277 -0.48 5.33 12.32
C SER A 277 0.22 4.37 11.35
N LEU A 278 0.61 4.88 10.19
CA LEU A 278 1.04 4.10 9.03
C LEU A 278 2.43 4.56 8.57
N THR A 279 3.24 3.66 8.00
CA THR A 279 4.48 4.07 7.32
C THR A 279 4.18 4.92 6.08
N ASN A 280 5.13 5.76 5.68
CA ASN A 280 5.07 6.51 4.42
C ASN A 280 5.00 5.62 3.17
N GLN A 281 5.29 4.31 3.27
CA GLN A 281 5.03 3.37 2.16
C GLN A 281 3.52 3.21 1.87
N ASN A 282 2.65 3.55 2.82
CA ASN A 282 1.19 3.59 2.62
C ASN A 282 0.71 4.84 1.84
N ARG A 283 1.64 5.72 1.42
CA ARG A 283 1.33 6.83 0.51
C ARG A 283 0.89 6.37 -0.87
N ASN A 284 1.35 5.19 -1.29
CA ASN A 284 0.98 4.63 -2.59
C ASN A 284 -0.54 4.59 -2.72
N GLY A 285 -1.02 5.16 -3.82
CA GLY A 285 -2.43 5.39 -3.99
C GLY A 285 -2.71 6.55 -4.92
N ILE A 286 -3.99 6.70 -5.22
CA ILE A 286 -4.53 7.84 -5.94
C ILE A 286 -5.31 8.68 -4.96
N TRP A 287 -5.05 9.98 -5.01
CA TRP A 287 -5.56 10.94 -4.07
C TRP A 287 -6.19 12.10 -4.82
N THR A 288 -7.28 12.63 -4.27
CA THR A 288 -8.03 13.77 -4.79
C THR A 288 -8.16 14.82 -3.69
N PHE A 289 -8.28 16.10 -4.04
CA PHE A 289 -8.58 17.11 -3.01
C PHE A 289 -9.90 16.81 -2.30
N GLN A 290 -9.99 17.20 -1.03
CA GLN A 290 -11.15 16.96 -0.15
C GLN A 290 -12.51 17.33 -0.77
N ASP A 291 -12.57 18.37 -1.59
CA ASP A 291 -13.83 18.86 -2.17
C ASP A 291 -14.18 18.22 -3.53
N ASN A 292 -13.34 17.30 -4.02
CA ASN A 292 -13.51 16.66 -5.31
C ASN A 292 -13.82 15.16 -5.16
N ILE A 293 -14.82 14.68 -5.89
CA ILE A 293 -15.12 13.25 -5.99
C ILE A 293 -14.48 12.71 -7.26
N PHE A 294 -13.57 11.74 -7.13
CA PHE A 294 -13.05 11.00 -8.28
C PHE A 294 -14.06 9.99 -8.79
N GLN A 295 -14.33 10.00 -10.10
CA GLN A 295 -15.21 9.04 -10.75
C GLN A 295 -14.41 8.30 -11.83
N PRO A 296 -13.85 7.13 -11.50
CA PRO A 296 -12.87 6.43 -12.36
C PRO A 296 -13.33 6.17 -13.81
N HIS A 297 -14.63 6.07 -14.03
CA HIS A 297 -15.24 5.78 -15.34
C HIS A 297 -15.80 7.01 -16.06
N ALA A 298 -15.78 8.19 -15.44
CA ALA A 298 -16.29 9.41 -16.06
C ALA A 298 -15.25 9.99 -17.03
N VAL A 299 -15.69 10.34 -18.24
CA VAL A 299 -14.83 10.97 -19.27
C VAL A 299 -14.83 12.50 -19.19
N ASP A 300 -15.86 13.12 -18.60
CA ASP A 300 -15.97 14.59 -18.48
C ASP A 300 -15.66 15.08 -17.05
N GLN A 301 -14.68 14.45 -16.40
CA GLN A 301 -14.43 14.71 -15.00
C GLN A 301 -13.58 15.97 -14.78
N THR A 302 -13.94 16.77 -13.77
CA THR A 302 -13.11 17.85 -13.23
C THR A 302 -12.63 17.46 -11.84
N THR A 303 -11.34 17.24 -11.68
CA THR A 303 -10.69 16.97 -10.39
C THR A 303 -9.19 17.18 -10.50
N ASN A 304 -8.50 17.32 -9.37
CA ASN A 304 -7.06 17.13 -9.32
C ASN A 304 -6.75 15.77 -8.72
N LEU A 305 -5.83 15.05 -9.35
CA LEU A 305 -5.31 13.80 -8.84
C LEU A 305 -3.85 13.97 -8.45
N LYS A 306 -3.47 13.39 -7.33
CA LYS A 306 -2.09 13.10 -6.97
C LYS A 306 -1.94 11.59 -6.90
N VAL A 307 -1.04 11.03 -7.69
CA VAL A 307 -0.71 9.61 -7.68
C VAL A 307 0.67 9.46 -7.06
N TYR A 308 0.77 8.70 -5.98
CA TYR A 308 2.05 8.24 -5.45
C TYR A 308 2.23 6.77 -5.82
N SER A 309 3.40 6.43 -6.33
CA SER A 309 3.75 5.04 -6.65
C SER A 309 5.25 4.81 -6.43
N GLY A 310 5.58 4.20 -5.29
CA GLY A 310 6.96 4.05 -4.84
C GLY A 310 7.56 5.41 -4.46
N ASP A 311 8.77 5.67 -4.93
CA ASP A 311 9.49 6.94 -4.71
C ASP A 311 9.20 7.98 -5.80
N HIS A 312 8.07 7.84 -6.50
CA HIS A 312 7.65 8.75 -7.55
C HIS A 312 6.23 9.23 -7.34
N PHE A 313 5.94 10.39 -7.92
CA PHE A 313 4.59 10.94 -7.95
C PHE A 313 4.28 11.60 -9.28
N VAL A 314 2.98 11.73 -9.58
CA VAL A 314 2.44 12.60 -10.62
C VAL A 314 1.21 13.34 -10.12
N VAL A 315 1.13 14.62 -10.41
CA VAL A 315 -0.06 15.46 -10.18
C VAL A 315 -0.70 15.79 -11.50
N ILE A 316 -2.03 15.76 -11.52
CA ILE A 316 -2.85 15.94 -12.72
C ILE A 316 -4.00 16.87 -12.34
N HIS A 317 -4.11 18.00 -13.03
CA HIS A 317 -5.25 18.90 -12.92
C HIS A 317 -6.13 18.69 -14.13
N MET A 318 -7.37 18.24 -13.91
CA MET A 318 -8.30 17.89 -14.96
C MET A 318 -9.51 18.81 -14.95
N LYS A 319 -9.95 19.18 -16.15
CA LYS A 319 -11.20 19.89 -16.40
C LYS A 319 -11.90 19.21 -17.57
N ASN A 320 -13.08 18.66 -17.32
CA ASN A 320 -13.88 17.93 -18.31
C ASN A 320 -13.07 16.84 -19.05
N GLY A 321 -12.28 16.04 -18.32
CA GLY A 321 -11.44 14.98 -18.90
C GLY A 321 -10.16 15.45 -19.57
N GLU A 322 -10.03 16.75 -19.86
CA GLU A 322 -8.79 17.34 -20.36
C GLU A 322 -7.87 17.71 -19.20
N VAL A 323 -6.64 17.21 -19.24
CA VAL A 323 -5.58 17.60 -18.31
C VAL A 323 -5.09 18.99 -18.70
N THR A 324 -5.29 19.97 -17.83
CA THR A 324 -4.85 21.36 -18.06
C THR A 324 -3.43 21.61 -17.57
N HIS A 325 -3.00 20.87 -16.55
CA HIS A 325 -1.66 20.92 -15.99
C HIS A 325 -1.27 19.55 -15.42
N THR A 326 -0.02 19.14 -15.59
CA THR A 326 0.55 17.97 -14.93
C THR A 326 2.03 18.17 -14.66
N HIS A 327 2.50 17.64 -13.53
CA HIS A 327 3.91 17.55 -13.20
C HIS A 327 4.21 16.24 -12.49
N ALA A 328 5.45 15.78 -12.59
CA ALA A 328 5.91 14.53 -11.99
C ALA A 328 7.28 14.70 -11.36
N GLY A 329 7.56 13.87 -10.36
CA GLY A 329 8.74 14.02 -9.54
C GLY A 329 9.11 12.77 -8.74
N SER A 330 10.19 12.90 -7.97
CA SER A 330 10.60 11.93 -6.96
C SER A 330 10.15 12.37 -5.57
N VAL A 331 10.02 11.38 -4.68
CA VAL A 331 9.65 11.57 -3.28
C VAL A 331 10.76 11.02 -2.41
N HIS A 332 11.26 11.84 -1.49
CA HIS A 332 12.18 11.41 -0.44
C HIS A 332 11.56 11.67 0.93
N VAL A 333 11.81 10.77 1.88
CA VAL A 333 11.31 10.92 3.24
C VAL A 333 12.47 10.78 4.21
N GLU A 334 12.65 11.78 5.06
CA GLU A 334 13.68 11.80 6.09
C GLU A 334 13.13 12.47 7.36
N ALA A 335 13.38 11.87 8.52
CA ALA A 335 12.99 12.42 9.82
C ALA A 335 11.52 12.91 9.92
N GLY A 336 10.57 12.17 9.31
CA GLY A 336 9.14 12.51 9.32
C GLY A 336 8.75 13.66 8.37
N LYS A 337 9.68 14.19 7.58
CA LYS A 337 9.42 15.15 6.51
C LYS A 337 9.44 14.46 5.16
N THR A 338 8.54 14.87 4.28
CA THR A 338 8.48 14.45 2.89
C THR A 338 8.98 15.57 2.00
N THR A 339 9.85 15.24 1.05
CA THR A 339 10.36 16.15 0.04
C THR A 339 9.98 15.63 -1.34
N GLU A 340 9.19 16.42 -2.08
CA GLU A 340 8.87 16.19 -3.50
C GLU A 340 9.85 17.00 -4.37
N THR A 341 10.59 16.34 -5.26
CA THR A 341 11.47 16.99 -6.24
C THR A 341 10.93 16.81 -7.65
N ILE A 342 10.60 17.91 -8.33
CA ILE A 342 9.96 17.87 -9.65
C ILE A 342 11.01 17.64 -10.74
N TYR A 343 10.84 16.60 -11.56
CA TYR A 343 11.70 16.34 -12.72
C TYR A 343 10.99 16.59 -14.06
N ALA A 344 9.65 16.68 -14.07
CA ALA A 344 8.90 16.93 -15.29
C ALA A 344 7.66 17.80 -15.08
N ASN A 345 7.33 18.64 -16.07
CA ASN A 345 6.19 19.57 -16.02
C ASN A 345 5.59 19.80 -17.42
N SER A 346 4.27 19.98 -17.51
CA SER A 346 3.56 20.33 -18.75
C SER A 346 3.57 21.82 -19.08
N GLU A 347 3.85 22.69 -18.10
CA GLU A 347 3.90 24.13 -18.38
C GLU A 347 5.06 24.49 -19.31
N ARG A 348 4.83 25.52 -20.14
CA ARG A 348 5.84 26.03 -21.08
C ARG A 348 7.00 26.77 -20.39
N LYS A 349 6.86 27.09 -19.10
CA LYS A 349 7.91 27.72 -18.30
C LYS A 349 8.47 26.66 -17.36
N ASP A 350 9.76 26.36 -17.47
CA ASP A 350 10.49 25.38 -16.66
C ASP A 350 10.62 25.76 -15.16
N ALA A 351 9.82 26.71 -14.69
CA ALA A 351 10.02 27.44 -13.44
C ALA A 351 9.94 26.59 -12.17
N ILE A 352 9.52 25.32 -12.27
CA ILE A 352 9.44 24.39 -11.14
C ILE A 352 10.30 23.13 -11.30
N ILE A 353 10.89 22.90 -12.47
CA ILE A 353 11.73 21.71 -12.69
C ILE A 353 13.00 21.85 -11.83
N GLY A 354 13.37 20.78 -11.13
CA GLY A 354 14.46 20.74 -10.16
C GLY A 354 14.12 21.34 -8.79
N LYS A 355 12.94 21.95 -8.61
CA LYS A 355 12.54 22.46 -7.29
C LYS A 355 12.16 21.32 -6.36
N ALA A 356 12.56 21.45 -5.11
CA ALA A 356 12.20 20.57 -4.01
C ALA A 356 11.21 21.27 -3.07
N PHE A 357 10.16 20.55 -2.68
CA PHE A 357 9.14 21.03 -1.74
C PHE A 357 9.12 20.11 -0.53
N THR A 358 9.51 20.64 0.64
CA THR A 358 9.55 19.87 1.89
C THR A 358 8.36 20.23 2.78
N PHE A 359 7.65 19.21 3.24
CA PHE A 359 6.45 19.34 4.05
C PHE A 359 6.27 18.16 5.01
N SER A 360 5.37 18.31 5.97
CA SER A 360 4.91 17.19 6.81
C SER A 360 3.76 16.47 6.11
N MET A 361 3.68 15.15 6.31
CA MET A 361 2.54 14.33 5.89
C MET A 361 2.00 13.56 7.08
N ASP A 362 0.69 13.61 7.26
CA ASP A 362 -0.03 12.84 8.27
C ASP A 362 -1.01 11.90 7.58
N PHE A 363 -0.63 10.62 7.47
CA PHE A 363 -1.42 9.60 6.77
C PHE A 363 -2.50 8.98 7.66
N ARG A 364 -3.69 8.81 7.07
CA ARG A 364 -4.81 8.03 7.59
C ARG A 364 -5.21 6.99 6.55
N LEU A 365 -6.15 6.10 6.88
CA LEU A 365 -6.60 5.07 5.94
C LEU A 365 -7.22 5.66 4.67
N THR A 366 -8.07 6.68 4.82
CA THR A 366 -8.89 7.24 3.72
C THR A 366 -8.44 8.60 3.24
N HIS A 367 -7.49 9.23 3.91
CA HIS A 367 -6.99 10.56 3.56
C HIS A 367 -5.59 10.78 4.11
N PHE A 368 -4.91 11.83 3.67
CA PHE A 368 -3.76 12.38 4.36
C PHE A 368 -3.85 13.89 4.43
N ILE A 369 -3.13 14.47 5.39
CA ILE A 369 -2.96 15.91 5.51
C ILE A 369 -1.51 16.24 5.15
N GLN A 370 -1.32 17.18 4.24
CA GLN A 370 -0.02 17.72 3.83
C GLN A 370 0.07 19.14 4.37
N SER A 371 1.16 19.49 5.07
CA SER A 371 1.32 20.82 5.63
C SER A 371 2.75 21.33 5.61
N GLY A 372 2.92 22.63 5.38
CA GLY A 372 4.22 23.26 5.28
C GLY A 372 4.17 24.78 5.42
N ARG A 373 5.32 25.41 5.17
CA ARG A 373 5.46 26.86 5.12
C ARG A 373 6.04 27.26 3.78
N LEU A 374 5.50 28.31 3.18
CA LEU A 374 6.01 28.80 1.90
C LEU A 374 7.39 29.45 2.10
N PRO A 375 8.38 29.17 1.24
CA PRO A 375 9.73 29.71 1.41
C PRO A 375 9.83 31.24 1.28
N ASP A 376 8.92 31.86 0.55
CA ASP A 376 8.94 33.28 0.17
C ASP A 376 8.38 34.20 1.27
N ASN A 377 7.32 33.78 1.96
CA ASN A 377 6.59 34.61 2.93
C ASN A 377 6.32 33.92 4.26
N ASN A 378 6.84 32.69 4.45
CA ASN A 378 6.68 31.88 5.66
C ASN A 378 5.21 31.58 6.04
N ARG A 379 4.25 31.79 5.12
CA ARG A 379 2.85 31.50 5.34
C ARG A 379 2.65 29.99 5.44
N GLU A 380 1.93 29.56 6.47
CA GLU A 380 1.52 28.17 6.63
C GLU A 380 0.48 27.79 5.57
N TRP A 381 0.57 26.56 5.09
CA TRP A 381 -0.44 25.96 4.23
C TRP A 381 -0.73 24.54 4.70
N VAL A 382 -1.98 24.14 4.52
CA VAL A 382 -2.51 22.82 4.90
C VAL A 382 -3.44 22.36 3.79
N GLU A 383 -3.20 21.16 3.28
CA GLU A 383 -4.02 20.51 2.26
C GLU A 383 -4.48 19.15 2.74
N THR A 384 -5.77 18.86 2.57
CA THR A 384 -6.34 17.55 2.85
C THR A 384 -6.62 16.83 1.53
N TRP A 385 -6.05 15.64 1.41
CA TRP A 385 -6.19 14.77 0.24
C TRP A 385 -6.94 13.52 0.63
N GLN A 386 -8.06 13.25 -0.04
CA GLN A 386 -8.86 12.06 0.14
C GLN A 386 -8.45 10.97 -0.85
N ARG A 387 -8.59 9.72 -0.45
CA ARG A 387 -8.32 8.60 -1.33
C ARG A 387 -9.37 8.55 -2.44
N ALA A 388 -8.92 8.54 -3.69
CA ALA A 388 -9.76 8.60 -4.88
C ALA A 388 -10.36 7.24 -5.28
N THR A 389 -9.71 6.14 -4.87
CA THR A 389 -10.03 4.76 -5.28
C THR A 389 -10.00 3.81 -4.08
N LYS A 390 -10.59 2.62 -4.23
CA LYS A 390 -10.43 1.53 -3.25
C LYS A 390 -9.02 0.96 -3.42
N GLN A 391 -8.18 1.04 -2.39
CA GLN A 391 -6.79 0.58 -2.49
C GLN A 391 -6.75 -0.89 -2.87
N SER A 392 -6.01 -1.19 -3.91
CA SER A 392 -5.86 -2.54 -4.42
C SER A 392 -4.55 -3.13 -3.89
N PRO A 393 -4.54 -4.37 -3.37
CA PRO A 393 -3.27 -5.02 -3.05
C PRO A 393 -2.50 -5.29 -4.35
N ASN A 394 -1.21 -4.91 -4.43
CA ASN A 394 -0.32 -5.17 -5.58
C ASN A 394 0.08 -6.65 -5.72
N THR A 395 -0.91 -7.55 -5.74
CA THR A 395 -0.76 -9.01 -5.76
C THR A 395 -0.15 -9.54 -7.07
N MET A 396 -0.32 -8.79 -8.16
CA MET A 396 0.18 -9.16 -9.49
C MET A 396 1.49 -8.47 -9.86
N GLY A 397 2.06 -7.63 -8.99
CA GLY A 397 3.25 -6.83 -9.29
C GLY A 397 3.02 -5.71 -10.33
N LEU A 398 1.77 -5.46 -10.73
CA LEU A 398 1.45 -4.45 -11.74
C LEU A 398 1.60 -3.01 -11.24
N GLU A 399 1.26 -2.76 -9.97
CA GLU A 399 1.34 -1.42 -9.41
C GLU A 399 2.79 -1.01 -9.25
N GLY A 400 3.09 0.22 -9.66
CA GLY A 400 4.44 0.72 -9.73
C GLY A 400 4.57 1.88 -10.70
N THR A 401 5.77 2.45 -10.71
CA THR A 401 6.20 3.42 -11.72
C THR A 401 7.14 2.72 -12.68
N TRP A 402 6.78 2.76 -13.95
CA TRP A 402 7.41 2.05 -15.05
C TRP A 402 7.91 3.04 -16.08
N ILE A 403 9.00 2.71 -16.78
CA ILE A 403 9.55 3.54 -17.85
C ILE A 403 9.86 2.70 -19.08
N ARG A 404 9.68 3.31 -20.25
CA ARG A 404 10.15 2.76 -21.51
C ARG A 404 10.71 3.83 -22.42
N ASP A 405 11.54 3.37 -23.34
CA ASP A 405 12.05 4.18 -24.44
C ASP A 405 10.93 4.39 -25.48
N THR A 406 10.95 5.55 -26.15
CA THR A 406 10.08 5.82 -27.31
C THR A 406 10.91 5.74 -28.58
N ASP A 407 10.25 5.79 -29.74
CA ASP A 407 10.94 5.87 -31.04
C ASP A 407 11.86 7.10 -31.14
N ASN A 408 11.62 8.14 -30.33
CA ASN A 408 12.52 9.27 -30.18
C ASN A 408 13.46 9.02 -28.98
N PRO A 409 14.79 8.98 -29.18
CA PRO A 409 15.75 8.68 -28.12
C PRO A 409 15.76 9.71 -26.99
N ASN A 410 15.36 10.96 -27.29
CA ASN A 410 15.28 12.06 -26.32
C ASN A 410 13.98 12.05 -25.51
N ARG A 411 13.06 11.12 -25.77
CA ARG A 411 11.81 11.02 -25.05
C ARG A 411 11.68 9.68 -24.35
N LYS A 412 11.17 9.75 -23.12
CA LYS A 412 10.77 8.57 -22.33
C LYS A 412 9.29 8.63 -22.06
N MET A 413 8.67 7.46 -21.99
CA MET A 413 7.30 7.32 -21.52
C MET A 413 7.35 6.70 -20.13
N ILE A 414 6.76 7.39 -19.16
CA ILE A 414 6.69 6.96 -17.75
C ILE A 414 5.24 6.62 -17.46
N LYS A 415 4.97 5.41 -16.95
CA LYS A 415 3.64 4.90 -16.62
C LYS A 415 3.53 4.65 -15.11
N PHE A 416 2.55 5.26 -14.49
CA PHE A 416 2.13 5.04 -13.10
C PHE A 416 0.92 4.12 -13.11
N ILE A 417 0.98 3.03 -12.37
CA ILE A 417 -0.14 2.09 -12.19
C ILE A 417 -0.43 1.99 -10.70
N GLN A 418 -1.67 2.28 -10.31
CA GLN A 418 -2.11 2.21 -8.92
C GLN A 418 -3.63 2.05 -8.87
N ASP A 419 -4.15 1.21 -7.98
CA ASP A 419 -5.57 1.14 -7.62
C ASP A 419 -6.53 1.09 -8.84
N LYS A 420 -6.27 0.18 -9.80
CA LYS A 420 -7.02 0.01 -11.07
C LYS A 420 -7.01 1.20 -12.02
N THR A 421 -6.27 2.24 -11.70
CA THR A 421 -6.03 3.37 -12.60
C THR A 421 -4.60 3.31 -13.10
N TRP A 422 -4.39 3.87 -14.28
CA TRP A 422 -3.07 4.08 -14.82
C TRP A 422 -2.99 5.46 -15.45
N VAL A 423 -1.78 6.00 -15.49
CA VAL A 423 -1.43 7.23 -16.16
C VAL A 423 -0.09 7.01 -16.84
N TRP A 424 0.06 7.39 -18.10
CA TRP A 424 1.39 7.61 -18.64
C TRP A 424 1.59 9.06 -19.06
N ILE A 425 2.84 9.51 -18.94
CA ILE A 425 3.32 10.80 -19.42
C ILE A 425 4.49 10.56 -20.39
N VAL A 426 4.64 11.42 -21.40
CA VAL A 426 5.81 11.44 -22.28
C VAL A 426 6.65 12.66 -21.95
N VAL A 427 7.88 12.42 -21.49
CA VAL A 427 8.82 13.43 -21.03
C VAL A 427 9.93 13.61 -22.05
N ASP A 428 10.20 14.85 -22.43
CA ASP A 428 11.42 15.24 -23.13
C ASP A 428 12.57 15.34 -22.12
N MET A 429 13.56 14.46 -22.26
CA MET A 429 14.63 14.32 -21.27
C MET A 429 15.61 15.49 -21.27
N ALA A 430 15.62 16.33 -22.31
CA ALA A 430 16.54 17.46 -22.38
C ALA A 430 16.11 18.62 -21.47
N ASN A 431 14.81 18.76 -21.23
CA ASN A 431 14.25 19.89 -20.47
C ASN A 431 13.15 19.50 -19.47
N GLY A 432 12.81 18.21 -19.35
CA GLY A 432 11.75 17.72 -18.45
C GLY A 432 10.34 18.06 -18.92
N ARG A 433 10.13 18.53 -20.15
CA ARG A 433 8.81 18.93 -20.62
C ARG A 433 7.91 17.71 -20.85
N ILE A 434 6.71 17.71 -20.27
CA ILE A 434 5.66 16.75 -20.56
C ILE A 434 4.97 17.17 -21.86
N THR A 435 4.97 16.27 -22.85
CA THR A 435 4.45 16.53 -24.20
C THR A 435 3.07 15.93 -24.42
N ASN A 436 2.83 14.76 -23.84
CA ASN A 436 1.58 14.01 -23.93
C ASN A 436 1.35 13.28 -22.62
N ALA A 437 0.07 13.08 -22.27
CA ALA A 437 -0.32 12.21 -21.18
C ALA A 437 -1.65 11.53 -21.52
N LEU A 438 -1.85 10.34 -20.98
CA LEU A 438 -3.11 9.62 -21.09
C LEU A 438 -3.31 8.82 -19.82
N GLY A 439 -4.54 8.67 -19.38
CA GLY A 439 -4.83 7.81 -18.25
C GLY A 439 -6.28 7.37 -18.24
N GLY A 440 -6.55 6.42 -17.36
CA GLY A 440 -7.87 5.83 -17.22
C GLY A 440 -7.80 4.57 -16.39
N GLN A 441 -8.71 3.63 -16.66
CA GLN A 441 -8.84 2.41 -15.88
C GLN A 441 -8.16 1.24 -16.57
N TYR A 442 -7.68 0.27 -15.78
CA TYR A 442 -7.27 -1.03 -16.27
C TYR A 442 -8.05 -2.15 -15.59
N GLN A 443 -8.21 -3.25 -16.31
CA GLN A 443 -8.72 -4.51 -15.81
C GLN A 443 -7.68 -5.59 -16.04
N CYS A 444 -7.58 -6.52 -15.10
CA CYS A 444 -6.70 -7.67 -15.23
C CYS A 444 -7.44 -8.91 -14.69
N ASN A 445 -7.59 -9.94 -15.51
CA ASN A 445 -8.12 -11.24 -15.12
C ASN A 445 -7.16 -12.34 -15.55
N GLY A 446 -6.42 -12.89 -14.57
CA GLY A 446 -5.28 -13.76 -14.85
C GLY A 446 -4.25 -13.02 -15.71
N ARG A 447 -3.99 -13.55 -16.92
CA ARG A 447 -3.12 -12.91 -17.91
C ARG A 447 -3.83 -11.89 -18.79
N ARG A 448 -5.16 -11.83 -18.82
CA ARG A 448 -5.85 -10.87 -19.70
C ARG A 448 -5.78 -9.48 -19.09
N TYR A 449 -5.22 -8.53 -19.83
CA TYR A 449 -5.06 -7.15 -19.44
C TYR A 449 -5.77 -6.23 -20.43
N SER A 450 -6.48 -5.22 -19.92
CA SER A 450 -7.08 -4.21 -20.78
C SER A 450 -7.08 -2.84 -20.13
N GLU A 451 -6.92 -1.79 -20.93
CA GLU A 451 -6.96 -0.39 -20.51
C GLU A 451 -8.08 0.33 -21.27
N ILE A 452 -8.77 1.24 -20.57
CA ILE A 452 -9.72 2.18 -21.16
C ILE A 452 -9.32 3.59 -20.71
N PRO A 453 -8.78 4.42 -21.60
CA PRO A 453 -8.46 5.80 -21.29
C PRO A 453 -9.71 6.64 -21.06
N THR A 454 -9.72 7.45 -20.01
CA THR A 454 -10.84 8.34 -19.65
C THR A 454 -10.44 9.81 -19.56
N PHE A 455 -9.14 10.13 -19.53
CA PHE A 455 -8.63 11.51 -19.53
C PHE A 455 -7.31 11.63 -20.28
N HIS A 456 -6.97 12.85 -20.74
CA HIS A 456 -5.83 13.06 -21.63
C HIS A 456 -5.14 14.44 -21.51
N PHE A 457 -3.87 14.49 -21.90
CA PHE A 457 -3.13 15.70 -22.26
C PHE A 457 -2.60 15.56 -23.69
N ASN A 458 -3.03 16.43 -24.61
CA ASN A 458 -2.63 16.41 -26.02
C ASN A 458 -2.85 15.08 -26.78
N THR A 459 -3.77 14.21 -26.33
CA THR A 459 -4.11 12.93 -27.01
C THR A 459 -5.60 12.60 -27.02
N PRO A 460 -6.50 13.53 -27.42
CA PRO A 460 -7.96 13.35 -27.30
C PRO A 460 -8.50 12.13 -28.04
N ARG A 461 -7.88 11.75 -29.18
CA ARG A 461 -8.35 10.65 -30.04
C ARG A 461 -8.26 9.26 -29.40
N GLN A 462 -7.54 9.11 -28.29
CA GLN A 462 -7.37 7.81 -27.62
C GLN A 462 -8.40 7.60 -26.49
N VAL A 463 -9.13 8.64 -26.07
CA VAL A 463 -10.16 8.50 -25.03
C VAL A 463 -11.24 7.51 -25.47
N GLY A 464 -11.64 6.63 -24.55
CA GLY A 464 -12.63 5.57 -24.79
C GLY A 464 -12.13 4.40 -25.64
N SER A 465 -10.92 4.47 -26.22
CA SER A 465 -10.37 3.40 -27.06
C SER A 465 -9.86 2.26 -26.18
N LYS A 466 -10.48 1.08 -26.29
CA LYS A 466 -10.05 -0.11 -25.54
C LYS A 466 -8.70 -0.62 -26.05
N PHE A 467 -7.74 -0.75 -25.15
CA PHE A 467 -6.48 -1.47 -25.37
C PHE A 467 -6.58 -2.84 -24.71
N GLU A 468 -6.10 -3.89 -25.39
CA GLU A 468 -6.09 -5.26 -24.89
C GLU A 468 -4.73 -5.91 -25.12
N ALA A 469 -4.26 -6.67 -24.13
CA ALA A 469 -3.02 -7.40 -24.16
C ALA A 469 -3.08 -8.63 -23.23
N GLU A 470 -2.10 -9.53 -23.36
CA GLU A 470 -1.81 -10.55 -22.38
C GLU A 470 -0.59 -10.16 -21.52
N LEU A 471 -0.74 -10.21 -20.20
CA LEU A 471 0.32 -10.01 -19.23
C LEU A 471 1.24 -11.23 -19.24
N VAL A 472 2.51 -11.00 -19.59
CA VAL A 472 3.55 -12.03 -19.66
C VAL A 472 4.38 -12.07 -18.38
N LYS A 473 4.76 -10.90 -17.86
CA LYS A 473 5.59 -10.72 -16.65
C LYS A 473 5.30 -9.35 -16.02
N ALA A 474 5.42 -9.24 -14.70
CA ALA A 474 5.16 -7.99 -13.96
C ALA A 474 6.07 -7.79 -12.73
N ASP A 475 6.93 -8.74 -12.37
CA ASP A 475 7.76 -8.68 -11.17
C ASP A 475 9.01 -7.80 -11.37
N GLU A 476 9.88 -8.15 -12.33
CA GLU A 476 11.09 -7.39 -12.64
C GLU A 476 10.88 -6.39 -13.78
N THR A 477 9.91 -6.68 -14.64
CA THR A 477 9.54 -5.91 -15.83
C THR A 477 8.06 -6.11 -16.10
N LEU A 478 7.37 -5.06 -16.54
CA LEU A 478 6.00 -5.16 -17.01
C LEU A 478 6.01 -5.47 -18.52
N GLU A 479 5.55 -6.66 -18.89
CA GLU A 479 5.52 -7.13 -20.28
C GLU A 479 4.09 -7.44 -20.72
N LEU A 480 3.64 -6.74 -21.77
CA LEU A 480 2.32 -6.85 -22.36
C LEU A 480 2.42 -7.38 -23.79
N GLU A 481 1.95 -8.59 -24.05
CA GLU A 481 1.84 -9.16 -25.39
C GLU A 481 0.56 -8.67 -26.06
N ILE A 482 0.72 -7.91 -27.14
CA ILE A 482 -0.37 -7.36 -27.93
C ILE A 482 -0.53 -8.23 -29.18
N THR A 483 -1.69 -8.84 -29.34
CA THR A 483 -2.05 -9.61 -30.53
C THR A 483 -2.92 -8.76 -31.45
N ARG A 484 -2.51 -8.62 -32.72
CA ARG A 484 -3.31 -7.94 -33.75
C ARG A 484 -3.66 -8.91 -34.87
N ASN A 485 -4.92 -8.89 -35.30
CA ASN A 485 -5.39 -9.63 -36.45
C ASN A 485 -5.68 -8.64 -37.60
N ASN A 486 -4.79 -8.60 -38.59
CA ASN A 486 -4.95 -7.76 -39.77
C ASN A 486 -5.36 -8.65 -40.95
N GLY A 487 -6.66 -8.87 -41.12
CA GLY A 487 -7.21 -9.58 -42.27
C GLY A 487 -6.75 -11.04 -42.38
N GLY A 488 -6.65 -11.76 -41.26
CA GLY A 488 -6.25 -13.18 -41.22
C GLY A 488 -4.79 -13.42 -40.88
N LYS A 489 -3.93 -12.39 -40.92
CA LYS A 489 -2.55 -12.48 -40.43
C LYS A 489 -2.48 -12.01 -38.98
N VAL A 490 -2.17 -12.95 -38.09
CA VAL A 490 -1.95 -12.67 -36.67
C VAL A 490 -0.51 -12.20 -36.48
N SER A 491 -0.32 -11.01 -35.90
CA SER A 491 0.98 -10.53 -35.43
C SER A 491 0.96 -10.34 -33.93
N LYS A 492 2.11 -10.63 -33.30
CA LYS A 492 2.34 -10.44 -31.87
C LYS A 492 3.43 -9.40 -31.68
N ARG A 493 3.23 -8.47 -30.75
CA ARG A 493 4.24 -7.51 -30.31
C ARG A 493 4.29 -7.53 -28.79
N ILE A 494 5.48 -7.59 -28.21
CA ILE A 494 5.67 -7.41 -26.78
C ILE A 494 5.97 -5.94 -26.51
N GLU A 495 5.28 -5.37 -25.55
CA GLU A 495 5.56 -4.06 -24.98
C GLU A 495 6.17 -4.26 -23.59
N SER A 496 7.47 -3.98 -23.47
CA SER A 496 8.23 -4.14 -22.23
C SER A 496 8.49 -2.80 -21.55
N TRP A 497 8.28 -2.76 -20.24
CA TRP A 497 8.59 -1.63 -19.38
C TRP A 497 9.52 -2.05 -18.25
N ARG A 498 10.49 -1.20 -17.94
CA ARG A 498 11.41 -1.40 -16.82
C ARG A 498 10.96 -0.59 -15.60
N PRO A 499 11.28 -1.02 -14.36
CA PRO A 499 11.05 -0.22 -13.17
C PRO A 499 11.69 1.16 -13.34
N MET A 500 11.02 2.20 -12.87
CA MET A 500 11.52 3.56 -12.97
C MET A 500 12.79 3.73 -12.12
N SER A 501 13.89 4.09 -12.77
CA SER A 501 15.02 4.76 -12.14
C SER A 501 15.22 6.10 -12.85
N TRP A 502 15.30 7.17 -12.08
CA TRP A 502 15.73 8.46 -12.62
C TRP A 502 17.25 8.49 -12.53
N ASP A 503 17.94 8.01 -13.57
CA ASP A 503 19.40 8.16 -13.67
C ASP A 503 19.69 9.65 -13.81
N VAL A 504 20.15 10.28 -12.72
CA VAL A 504 20.76 11.60 -12.77
C VAL A 504 22.08 11.42 -13.52
N ARG A 505 22.11 11.77 -14.80
CA ARG A 505 23.37 12.00 -15.50
C ARG A 505 23.86 13.41 -15.24
#